data_AF-A0A9Q1AZJ2-F1
#
_entry.id   AF-A0A9Q1AZJ2-F1
#
_cell.length_a   1.000
_cell.length_b   1.000
_cell.length_c   1.000
_cell.angle_alpha   90.00
_cell.angle_beta   90.00
_cell.angle_gamma   90.00
#
_symmetry.space_group_name_H-M   'P 1'
#
loop_
_entity.id
_entity.type
_entity.pdbx_description
1 polymer ?
#
loop_
_entity_poly.entity_id
_entity_poly.type
_entity_poly.pdbx_seq_one_letter_code
_entity_poly.pdbx_strand_id
1 'polypeptide(L)'
;MRGRAPGNSSQAPIAKGRLHLTRHRRPLPFCCLAGSRLFPGEGEPSSPPLLVRRPVSRSETDGTPETQASQAWRRVLSPRSEPSPFPGHSALCFTPSLPTRAPSAASRRCPIMWTSVFSRSVELTTYIYTWERYRLLELPWNSPWTWYLTFLGVDFGYYWFHRMAHEINLLWAGHQAHHSSEDYNLFTALRQSVLQKYMSWIFYLPMALFIPPSVYAVHLQFNLLYQFWIHTEVINNLGPLEFFLNTPSHHRVHHGRNPYCIDKNYGGTLIIWDRIFGTFGAEKDKVVYGLTHPINTFELFKIQFHHLAYMWKTFGTTPGFRNKLSVIFKGPGWGPGKPRLGLPEDIPEVTGKEVPFSTSLPTHLCIYAVIHFVVMLGFYIDLFASQSTLSQVTVLLRVGYIILTLTSIGLLMDQRPEAAFLESARCSAFLLLHRLGYLKTYIAFLSTAYEVLFSLCIAFWSIQMMKQLITSKVKHH
;
A
#
# COMPACT_ATOMS: atom_id res chain seq x y z
N MET A 1 55.93 -31.03 -40.38
CA MET A 1 57.22 -31.56 -39.89
C MET A 1 57.49 -31.01 -38.49
N ARG A 2 57.97 -31.87 -37.56
CA ARG A 2 58.83 -31.63 -36.37
C ARG A 2 58.68 -30.31 -35.58
N GLY A 3 58.52 -30.27 -34.25
CA GLY A 3 58.53 -31.25 -33.14
C GLY A 3 58.70 -30.46 -31.80
N ARG A 4 58.51 -30.95 -30.57
CA ARG A 4 58.34 -32.28 -29.96
C ARG A 4 57.51 -32.16 -28.66
N ALA A 5 56.82 -33.22 -28.26
CA ALA A 5 56.54 -33.55 -26.84
C ALA A 5 57.53 -34.66 -26.38
N PRO A 6 57.58 -35.11 -25.08
CA PRO A 6 56.56 -36.07 -24.60
C PRO A 6 56.33 -36.18 -23.05
N GLY A 7 55.28 -36.92 -22.68
CA GLY A 7 55.23 -37.75 -21.45
C GLY A 7 54.35 -37.26 -20.29
N ASN A 8 53.66 -38.12 -19.53
CA ASN A 8 53.31 -39.53 -19.80
C ASN A 8 52.07 -39.99 -18.98
N SER A 9 51.51 -41.14 -19.33
CA SER A 9 50.28 -41.79 -18.80
C SER A 9 50.30 -42.30 -17.35
N SER A 10 49.13 -42.42 -16.71
CA SER A 10 48.64 -43.71 -16.11
C SER A 10 47.17 -43.67 -15.65
N GLN A 11 46.54 -44.84 -15.55
CA GLN A 11 45.16 -45.05 -15.08
C GLN A 11 45.08 -45.46 -13.59
N ALA A 12 43.92 -45.19 -12.97
CA ALA A 12 43.24 -45.81 -11.80
C ALA A 12 43.98 -46.84 -10.90
N PRO A 13 43.74 -46.84 -9.56
CA PRO A 13 42.54 -47.50 -9.04
C PRO A 13 41.85 -46.86 -7.80
N ILE A 14 40.75 -47.50 -7.39
CA ILE A 14 39.82 -47.15 -6.30
C ILE A 14 40.45 -47.32 -4.91
N ALA A 15 40.17 -46.38 -3.98
CA ALA A 15 40.23 -46.64 -2.53
C ALA A 15 39.10 -45.92 -1.77
N LYS A 16 38.48 -46.62 -0.81
CA LYS A 16 37.32 -46.13 -0.03
C LYS A 16 37.76 -45.23 1.13
N GLY A 17 37.11 -44.08 1.30
CA GLY A 17 37.19 -43.27 2.52
C GLY A 17 35.80 -42.86 3.00
N ARG A 18 35.23 -43.58 3.98
CA ARG A 18 34.02 -43.11 4.68
C ARG A 18 34.42 -41.97 5.62
N LEU A 19 33.85 -40.78 5.43
CA LEU A 19 33.70 -39.83 6.53
C LEU A 19 32.24 -39.87 7.01
N HIS A 20 32.01 -40.40 8.21
CA HIS A 20 30.72 -40.33 8.88
C HIS A 20 30.50 -38.90 9.40
N LEU A 21 29.75 -38.09 8.66
CA LEU A 21 29.14 -36.89 9.24
C LEU A 21 27.86 -37.30 9.99
N THR A 22 28.00 -37.46 11.31
CA THR A 22 26.90 -37.71 12.25
C THR A 22 25.92 -36.53 12.25
N ARG A 23 24.81 -36.70 11.52
CA ARG A 23 23.75 -35.70 11.39
C ARG A 23 22.93 -35.64 12.69
N HIS A 24 23.41 -34.90 13.69
CA HIS A 24 22.65 -34.62 14.91
C HIS A 24 21.39 -33.79 14.59
N ARG A 25 20.28 -34.48 14.33
CA ARG A 25 18.94 -33.91 14.48
C ARG A 25 18.67 -33.76 15.98
N ARG A 26 18.53 -32.52 16.45
CA ARG A 26 17.69 -32.18 17.61
C ARG A 26 16.55 -31.29 17.10
N PRO A 27 15.32 -31.46 17.62
CA PRO A 27 14.15 -30.75 17.12
C PRO A 27 14.20 -29.27 17.53
N LEU A 28 13.90 -28.39 16.58
CA LEU A 28 13.48 -27.01 16.89
C LEU A 28 11.97 -27.03 17.18
N PRO A 29 11.49 -26.35 18.24
CA PRO A 29 10.06 -26.19 18.47
C PRO A 29 9.49 -25.23 17.43
N PHE A 30 8.71 -25.77 16.49
CA PHE A 30 7.88 -24.98 15.59
C PHE A 30 6.74 -24.32 16.38
N CYS A 31 6.54 -23.02 16.16
CA CYS A 31 5.26 -22.36 16.43
C CYS A 31 4.75 -21.77 15.12
N CYS A 32 4.04 -22.60 14.35
CA CYS A 32 3.36 -22.16 13.14
C CYS A 32 1.93 -21.75 13.46
N LEU A 33 1.59 -20.48 13.22
CA LEU A 33 0.28 -20.13 12.67
C LEU A 33 0.43 -20.19 11.15
N ALA A 34 0.14 -21.35 10.57
CA ALA A 34 0.24 -21.57 9.13
C ALA A 34 -1.14 -21.86 8.55
N GLY A 35 -1.53 -21.05 7.55
CA GLY A 35 -2.48 -21.49 6.54
C GLY A 35 -1.91 -22.71 5.80
N SER A 36 -2.80 -23.60 5.35
CA SER A 36 -2.48 -24.90 4.79
C SER A 36 -1.56 -24.82 3.56
N ARG A 37 -0.45 -25.57 3.59
CA ARG A 37 0.25 -26.04 2.39
C ARG A 37 0.24 -27.56 2.37
N LEU A 38 -0.30 -28.14 1.29
CA LEU A 38 -0.18 -29.56 0.98
C LEU A 38 1.17 -29.80 0.30
N PHE A 39 1.83 -30.91 0.65
CA PHE A 39 3.07 -31.35 -0.01
C PHE A 39 2.75 -32.13 -1.30
N PRO A 40 3.64 -32.11 -2.31
CA PRO A 40 3.54 -32.98 -3.47
C PRO A 40 3.97 -34.41 -3.13
N GLY A 41 3.32 -35.40 -3.73
CA GLY A 41 3.78 -36.79 -3.71
C GLY A 41 4.70 -37.08 -4.89
N GLU A 42 5.81 -37.78 -4.65
CA GLU A 42 6.67 -38.31 -5.70
C GLU A 42 6.05 -39.57 -6.34
N GLY A 43 6.22 -39.73 -7.65
CA GLY A 43 5.82 -40.92 -8.40
C GLY A 43 6.50 -40.95 -9.77
N GLU A 44 7.39 -41.93 -9.97
CA GLU A 44 8.11 -42.15 -11.23
C GLU A 44 7.23 -42.83 -12.32
N PRO A 45 7.64 -42.77 -13.60
CA PRO A 45 6.71 -42.94 -14.72
C PRO A 45 6.50 -44.39 -15.17
N SER A 46 5.31 -44.65 -15.71
CA SER A 46 5.03 -45.81 -16.57
C SER A 46 4.25 -45.38 -17.81
N SER A 47 4.43 -46.12 -18.91
CA SER A 47 3.80 -45.87 -20.22
C SER A 47 3.28 -47.20 -20.80
N PRO A 48 2.54 -47.19 -21.92
CA PRO A 48 1.10 -46.99 -22.01
C PRO A 48 0.38 -48.32 -22.36
N PRO A 49 -0.94 -48.31 -22.66
CA PRO A 49 -1.29 -48.68 -24.05
C PRO A 49 -2.52 -47.99 -24.69
N LEU A 50 -2.36 -47.70 -26.00
CA LEU A 50 -3.26 -47.96 -27.15
C LEU A 50 -4.77 -47.58 -27.15
N LEU A 51 -5.16 -46.91 -28.26
CA LEU A 51 -6.41 -46.97 -29.08
C LEU A 51 -7.78 -47.24 -28.39
N VAL A 52 -8.86 -46.54 -28.75
CA VAL A 52 -9.65 -46.76 -29.98
C VAL A 52 -10.15 -45.45 -30.65
N ARG A 53 -10.34 -45.47 -31.98
CA ARG A 53 -10.91 -44.39 -32.80
C ARG A 53 -12.37 -44.65 -33.22
N ARG A 54 -13.24 -43.61 -33.14
CA ARG A 54 -14.35 -43.27 -34.08
C ARG A 54 -15.52 -44.32 -34.22
N PRO A 55 -16.62 -44.07 -35.00
CA PRO A 55 -17.10 -42.82 -35.65
C PRO A 55 -18.60 -42.45 -35.45
N VAL A 56 -18.92 -41.17 -35.74
CA VAL A 56 -20.05 -40.62 -36.55
C VAL A 56 -21.43 -41.33 -36.62
N SER A 57 -22.50 -40.56 -36.36
CA SER A 57 -23.71 -40.52 -37.22
C SER A 57 -24.36 -39.13 -37.24
N ARG A 58 -24.87 -38.71 -38.40
CA ARG A 58 -25.71 -37.51 -38.62
C ARG A 58 -27.19 -37.91 -38.56
N SER A 59 -28.07 -36.96 -38.21
CA SER A 59 -29.38 -36.82 -38.87
C SER A 59 -29.92 -35.40 -38.70
N GLU A 60 -30.23 -34.73 -39.81
CA GLU A 60 -31.01 -33.49 -39.86
C GLU A 60 -32.51 -33.80 -39.76
N THR A 61 -33.31 -32.91 -39.16
CA THR A 61 -34.71 -32.66 -39.56
C THR A 61 -35.13 -31.25 -39.12
N ASP A 62 -35.82 -30.54 -40.02
CA ASP A 62 -36.43 -29.23 -39.79
C ASP A 62 -37.53 -29.22 -38.71
N GLY A 63 -37.86 -28.03 -38.20
CA GLY A 63 -39.11 -27.82 -37.48
C GLY A 63 -39.17 -26.62 -36.53
N THR A 64 -39.34 -25.40 -37.06
CA THR A 64 -40.01 -24.31 -36.30
C THR A 64 -41.52 -24.42 -36.50
N PRO A 65 -42.32 -24.25 -35.43
CA PRO A 65 -42.95 -22.94 -35.29
C PRO A 65 -42.98 -22.40 -33.85
N GLU A 66 -43.27 -21.11 -33.76
CA GLU A 66 -43.51 -20.39 -32.51
C GLU A 66 -44.71 -20.95 -31.74
N THR A 67 -44.62 -21.07 -30.40
CA THR A 67 -45.44 -20.34 -29.41
C THR A 67 -45.32 -20.97 -28.01
N GLN A 68 -45.69 -20.20 -26.97
CA GLN A 68 -45.89 -20.60 -25.57
C GLN A 68 -44.65 -20.98 -24.71
N ALA A 69 -43.96 -19.96 -24.17
CA ALA A 69 -43.14 -20.12 -22.96
C ALA A 69 -43.01 -18.84 -22.10
N SER A 70 -44.02 -17.95 -22.08
CA SER A 70 -44.02 -16.74 -21.24
C SER A 70 -44.91 -16.87 -19.99
N GLN A 71 -44.70 -17.91 -19.19
CA GLN A 71 -45.43 -18.15 -17.92
C GLN A 71 -44.52 -18.61 -16.77
N ALA A 72 -43.65 -17.72 -16.32
CA ALA A 72 -43.15 -17.68 -14.94
C ALA A 72 -42.95 -16.22 -14.54
N TRP A 73 -43.02 -15.89 -13.24
CA TRP A 73 -42.86 -14.54 -12.69
C TRP A 73 -44.00 -13.53 -12.91
N ARG A 74 -45.24 -13.92 -12.60
CA ARG A 74 -46.28 -12.97 -12.13
C ARG A 74 -46.99 -13.47 -10.87
N ARG A 75 -46.56 -12.97 -9.72
CA ARG A 75 -47.37 -12.77 -8.51
C ARG A 75 -46.61 -11.83 -7.56
N VAL A 76 -47.35 -11.19 -6.65
CA VAL A 76 -46.89 -10.19 -5.65
C VAL A 76 -46.85 -8.73 -6.17
N LEU A 77 -47.96 -8.04 -5.88
CA LEU A 77 -48.16 -6.59 -5.68
C LEU A 77 -48.44 -5.66 -6.88
N SER A 78 -49.67 -5.14 -6.90
CA SER A 78 -50.09 -3.86 -7.49
C SER A 78 -51.34 -3.35 -6.74
N PRO A 79 -51.66 -2.03 -6.78
CA PRO A 79 -52.26 -1.35 -5.63
C PRO A 79 -53.74 -0.96 -5.77
N ARG A 80 -54.34 -0.55 -4.63
CA ARG A 80 -55.59 0.23 -4.42
C ARG A 80 -55.81 0.30 -2.89
N SER A 81 -56.44 1.28 -2.23
CA SER A 81 -56.88 2.66 -2.46
C SER A 81 -57.70 3.02 -1.21
N GLU A 82 -57.51 4.20 -0.61
CA GLU A 82 -58.25 4.69 0.57
C GLU A 82 -59.72 5.10 0.24
N PRO A 83 -60.68 5.24 1.20
CA PRO A 83 -60.69 6.34 2.20
C PRO A 83 -61.31 6.06 3.61
N SER A 84 -61.43 7.14 4.40
CA SER A 84 -61.76 7.35 5.85
C SER A 84 -63.27 7.15 6.24
N PRO A 85 -63.88 7.59 7.42
CA PRO A 85 -63.44 8.50 8.53
C PRO A 85 -63.92 8.24 10.01
N PHE A 86 -63.62 9.20 10.92
CA PHE A 86 -64.16 9.49 12.31
C PHE A 86 -63.63 8.69 13.53
N PRO A 87 -63.69 9.22 14.80
CA PRO A 87 -63.53 10.60 15.37
C PRO A 87 -62.40 10.63 16.47
N GLY A 88 -62.15 11.61 17.37
CA GLY A 88 -62.57 13.01 17.60
C GLY A 88 -62.34 13.50 19.08
N HIS A 89 -62.02 14.79 19.29
CA HIS A 89 -61.81 15.51 20.60
C HIS A 89 -60.54 15.12 21.43
N SER A 90 -59.82 15.97 22.18
CA SER A 90 -59.97 17.39 22.60
C SER A 90 -58.63 18.16 22.55
N ALA A 91 -58.69 19.51 22.54
CA ALA A 91 -57.52 20.40 22.53
C ALA A 91 -57.10 20.88 23.93
N LEU A 92 -55.85 21.34 24.07
CA LEU A 92 -55.43 22.33 25.08
C LEU A 92 -54.20 23.12 24.59
N CYS A 93 -54.34 24.44 24.50
CA CYS A 93 -53.31 25.35 24.00
C CYS A 93 -52.32 25.76 25.10
N PHE A 94 -51.04 25.90 24.75
CA PHE A 94 -50.14 26.87 25.38
C PHE A 94 -49.20 27.48 24.33
N THR A 95 -49.32 28.79 24.12
CA THR A 95 -48.28 29.62 23.49
C THR A 95 -47.44 30.27 24.59
N PRO A 96 -46.17 30.64 24.32
CA PRO A 96 -45.95 32.09 24.18
C PRO A 96 -44.88 32.54 23.16
N SER A 97 -45.08 33.77 22.66
CA SER A 97 -44.09 34.75 22.17
C SER A 97 -42.98 34.33 21.18
N LEU A 98 -43.19 34.71 19.91
CA LEU A 98 -42.13 34.98 18.93
C LEU A 98 -41.36 36.29 19.27
N PRO A 99 -40.02 36.32 19.27
CA PRO A 99 -39.26 37.55 19.17
C PRO A 99 -38.98 37.89 17.70
N THR A 100 -39.58 38.97 17.20
CA THR A 100 -39.27 39.56 15.89
C THR A 100 -37.91 40.24 15.89
N ARG A 101 -36.87 39.58 15.38
CA ARG A 101 -35.64 40.26 14.96
C ARG A 101 -34.90 39.47 13.87
N ALA A 102 -34.90 40.01 12.65
CA ALA A 102 -34.04 39.51 11.58
C ALA A 102 -32.56 39.75 11.95
N PRO A 103 -31.67 38.73 11.89
CA PRO A 103 -30.23 38.96 12.01
C PRO A 103 -29.72 39.64 10.74
N SER A 104 -29.03 40.76 10.89
CA SER A 104 -28.41 41.48 9.78
C SER A 104 -27.34 40.63 9.08
N ALA A 105 -27.22 40.82 7.76
CA ALA A 105 -26.16 40.23 6.95
C ALA A 105 -24.81 40.93 7.23
N ALA A 106 -24.14 40.54 8.32
CA ALA A 106 -22.78 40.98 8.64
C ALA A 106 -21.95 39.89 9.33
N SER A 107 -20.79 39.59 8.73
CA SER A 107 -19.62 38.94 9.34
C SER A 107 -19.85 37.75 10.30
N ARG A 108 -20.25 36.60 9.77
CA ARG A 108 -19.75 35.30 10.30
C ARG A 108 -18.51 34.87 9.52
N ARG A 109 -17.37 35.55 9.72
CA ARG A 109 -16.07 34.97 9.37
C ARG A 109 -15.84 33.78 10.30
N CYS A 110 -16.11 32.59 9.80
CA CYS A 110 -15.95 31.35 10.55
C CYS A 110 -14.44 31.13 10.83
N PRO A 111 -13.96 31.12 12.09
CA PRO A 111 -12.55 30.94 12.39
C PRO A 111 -12.16 29.45 12.37
N ILE A 112 -12.50 28.74 11.29
CA ILE A 112 -12.08 27.36 11.01
C ILE A 112 -11.01 27.39 9.90
N MET A 113 -10.02 28.28 10.06
CA MET A 113 -9.00 28.55 9.02
C MET A 113 -7.62 27.95 9.32
N TRP A 114 -7.41 27.39 10.52
CA TRP A 114 -6.11 26.83 10.94
C TRP A 114 -6.14 25.33 11.27
N THR A 115 -7.31 24.73 11.54
CA THR A 115 -7.45 23.29 11.85
C THR A 115 -7.52 22.39 10.62
N SER A 116 -7.63 22.95 9.42
CA SER A 116 -7.89 22.20 8.17
C SER A 116 -6.65 21.56 7.54
N VAL A 117 -5.44 22.10 7.76
CA VAL A 117 -4.22 21.69 7.03
C VAL A 117 -3.80 20.23 7.31
N PHE A 118 -4.09 19.72 8.52
CA PHE A 118 -3.86 18.32 8.90
C PHE A 118 -5.09 17.42 8.79
N SER A 119 -6.31 17.99 8.78
CA SER A 119 -7.57 17.21 8.84
C SER A 119 -8.32 17.12 7.51
N ARG A 120 -8.01 17.98 6.54
CA ARG A 120 -8.56 17.93 5.18
C ARG A 120 -7.41 17.81 4.20
N SER A 121 -7.49 16.86 3.26
CA SER A 121 -6.47 16.73 2.24
C SER A 121 -6.34 18.04 1.45
N VAL A 122 -5.11 18.40 1.08
CA VAL A 122 -4.85 19.50 0.15
C VAL A 122 -5.65 19.28 -1.13
N GLU A 123 -5.75 18.03 -1.57
CA GLU A 123 -6.61 17.57 -2.67
C GLU A 123 -8.08 17.99 -2.53
N LEU A 124 -8.79 17.58 -1.48
CA LEU A 124 -10.22 17.93 -1.35
C LEU A 124 -10.41 19.44 -1.13
N THR A 125 -9.47 20.10 -0.43
CA THR A 125 -9.54 21.54 -0.15
C THR A 125 -9.34 22.38 -1.41
N THR A 126 -8.35 22.03 -2.26
CA THR A 126 -8.09 22.69 -3.55
C THR A 126 -9.19 22.38 -4.56
N TYR A 127 -9.73 21.15 -4.56
CA TYR A 127 -10.88 20.78 -5.38
C TYR A 127 -12.12 21.62 -5.04
N ILE A 128 -12.51 21.70 -3.76
CA ILE A 128 -13.65 22.51 -3.30
C ILE A 128 -13.41 24.00 -3.59
N TYR A 129 -12.20 24.52 -3.35
CA TYR A 129 -11.87 25.91 -3.68
C TYR A 129 -12.03 26.19 -5.18
N THR A 130 -11.62 25.26 -6.04
CA THR A 130 -11.75 25.38 -7.49
C THR A 130 -13.21 25.34 -7.91
N TRP A 131 -13.98 24.40 -7.38
CA TRP A 131 -15.43 24.26 -7.59
C TRP A 131 -16.22 25.52 -7.19
N GLU A 132 -15.91 26.13 -6.05
CA GLU A 132 -16.64 27.31 -5.57
C GLU A 132 -16.26 28.62 -6.26
N ARG A 133 -15.15 28.65 -7.02
CA ARG A 133 -14.63 29.87 -7.65
C ARG A 133 -14.64 29.85 -9.17
N TYR A 134 -14.50 28.68 -9.79
CA TYR A 134 -14.21 28.55 -11.22
C TYR A 134 -15.08 27.50 -11.94
N ARG A 135 -16.08 26.88 -11.29
CA ARG A 135 -16.97 25.93 -11.99
C ARG A 135 -17.67 26.60 -13.16
N LEU A 136 -17.66 25.92 -14.30
CA LEU A 136 -18.28 26.37 -15.55
C LEU A 136 -19.71 25.86 -15.69
N LEU A 137 -19.96 24.66 -15.16
CA LEU A 137 -21.27 24.01 -15.12
C LEU A 137 -21.37 23.20 -13.81
N GLU A 138 -22.59 23.00 -13.34
CA GLU A 138 -22.89 22.10 -12.24
C GLU A 138 -23.61 20.86 -12.77
N LEU A 139 -22.91 19.72 -12.88
CA LEU A 139 -23.54 18.47 -13.29
C LEU A 139 -24.42 17.92 -12.15
N PRO A 140 -25.69 17.59 -12.41
CA PRO A 140 -26.66 17.29 -11.36
C PRO A 140 -26.33 15.99 -10.63
N TRP A 141 -26.28 16.06 -9.29
CA TRP A 141 -25.97 14.93 -8.39
C TRP A 141 -26.84 13.69 -8.62
N ASN A 142 -28.11 13.88 -8.97
CA ASN A 142 -29.09 12.81 -9.18
C ASN A 142 -29.07 12.21 -10.59
N SER A 143 -28.20 12.67 -11.50
CA SER A 143 -28.06 12.07 -12.83
C SER A 143 -27.03 10.93 -12.83
N PRO A 144 -27.39 9.71 -13.27
CA PRO A 144 -26.44 8.60 -13.42
C PRO A 144 -25.23 8.95 -14.29
N TRP A 145 -25.39 9.81 -15.29
CA TRP A 145 -24.29 10.26 -16.14
C TRP A 145 -23.23 11.04 -15.36
N THR A 146 -23.62 11.86 -14.37
CA THR A 146 -22.67 12.53 -13.49
C THR A 146 -21.78 11.52 -12.77
N TRP A 147 -22.35 10.40 -12.32
CA TRP A 147 -21.61 9.34 -11.65
C TRP A 147 -20.69 8.59 -12.60
N TYR A 148 -21.18 8.14 -13.76
CA TYR A 148 -20.35 7.45 -14.76
C TYR A 148 -19.19 8.32 -15.27
N LEU A 149 -19.44 9.61 -15.53
CA LEU A 149 -18.40 10.56 -15.93
C LEU A 149 -17.41 10.83 -14.78
N THR A 150 -17.88 10.85 -13.53
CA THR A 150 -16.97 10.98 -12.37
C THR A 150 -16.10 9.74 -12.20
N PHE A 151 -16.67 8.53 -12.33
CA PHE A 151 -15.91 7.29 -12.27
C PHE A 151 -14.79 7.26 -13.32
N LEU A 152 -15.13 7.51 -14.59
CA LEU A 152 -14.15 7.55 -15.67
C LEU A 152 -13.11 8.68 -15.49
N GLY A 153 -13.56 9.87 -15.05
CA GLY A 153 -12.67 11.01 -14.82
C GLY A 153 -11.69 10.80 -13.67
N VAL A 154 -12.13 10.22 -12.54
CA VAL A 154 -11.25 9.88 -11.42
C VAL A 154 -10.27 8.79 -11.82
N ASP A 155 -10.72 7.75 -12.52
CA ASP A 155 -9.84 6.65 -12.93
C ASP A 155 -8.80 7.11 -13.98
N PHE A 156 -9.18 8.00 -14.90
CA PHE A 156 -8.28 8.65 -15.84
C PHE A 156 -7.29 9.61 -15.16
N GLY A 157 -7.75 10.40 -14.18
CA GLY A 157 -6.90 11.25 -13.36
C GLY A 157 -5.88 10.43 -12.55
N TYR A 158 -6.31 9.29 -12.02
CA TYR A 158 -5.44 8.33 -11.35
C TYR A 158 -4.41 7.75 -12.33
N TYR A 159 -4.80 7.28 -13.52
CA TYR A 159 -3.86 6.78 -14.53
C TYR A 159 -2.74 7.78 -14.84
N TRP A 160 -3.08 9.06 -15.06
CA TRP A 160 -2.08 10.09 -15.35
C TRP A 160 -1.21 10.43 -14.14
N PHE A 161 -1.79 10.53 -12.94
CA PHE A 161 -1.02 10.69 -11.71
C PHE A 161 -0.01 9.54 -11.56
N HIS A 162 -0.48 8.31 -11.69
CA HIS A 162 0.28 7.09 -11.43
C HIS A 162 1.40 6.89 -12.47
N ARG A 163 1.09 7.10 -13.75
CA ARG A 163 2.09 7.15 -14.82
C ARG A 163 3.18 8.18 -14.53
N MET A 164 2.79 9.41 -14.19
CA MET A 164 3.75 10.46 -13.85
C MET A 164 4.52 10.13 -12.55
N ALA A 165 3.93 9.38 -11.62
CA ALA A 165 4.59 8.89 -10.41
C ALA A 165 5.70 7.88 -10.68
N HIS A 166 5.74 7.21 -11.84
CA HIS A 166 6.90 6.41 -12.27
C HIS A 166 7.83 7.20 -13.21
N GLU A 167 7.25 7.98 -14.12
CA GLU A 167 7.99 8.66 -15.18
C GLU A 167 8.63 10.02 -14.79
N ILE A 168 8.38 10.54 -13.57
CA ILE A 168 8.95 11.78 -13.02
C ILE A 168 9.60 11.53 -11.65
N ASN A 169 10.89 11.81 -11.53
CA ASN A 169 11.72 11.48 -10.37
C ASN A 169 11.21 12.08 -9.04
N LEU A 170 10.68 13.31 -9.06
CA LEU A 170 10.08 13.94 -7.88
C LEU A 170 8.81 13.22 -7.41
N LEU A 171 7.95 12.77 -8.34
CA LEU A 171 6.72 12.06 -8.02
C LEU A 171 7.02 10.61 -7.61
N TRP A 172 8.02 9.98 -8.25
CA TRP A 172 8.57 8.68 -7.83
C TRP A 172 9.12 8.72 -6.42
N ALA A 173 9.78 9.80 -5.99
CA ALA A 173 10.18 9.97 -4.60
C ALA A 173 8.99 9.90 -3.63
N GLY A 174 7.82 10.38 -4.05
CA GLY A 174 6.55 10.29 -3.33
C GLY A 174 5.74 9.02 -3.56
N HIS A 175 6.26 8.02 -4.28
CA HIS A 175 5.52 6.80 -4.63
C HIS A 175 6.32 5.51 -4.40
N GLN A 176 7.64 5.52 -4.58
CA GLN A 176 8.53 4.36 -4.44
C GLN A 176 8.35 3.57 -3.13
N ALA A 177 7.92 4.23 -2.04
CA ALA A 177 7.67 3.57 -0.77
C ALA A 177 6.66 2.42 -0.91
N HIS A 178 5.69 2.55 -1.81
CA HIS A 178 4.71 1.54 -2.18
C HIS A 178 5.34 0.34 -2.89
N HIS A 179 6.24 0.60 -3.85
CA HIS A 179 6.99 -0.41 -4.58
C HIS A 179 8.15 -1.03 -3.79
N SER A 180 8.54 -0.45 -2.66
CA SER A 180 9.70 -0.91 -1.88
C SER A 180 9.48 -2.19 -1.05
N SER A 181 8.33 -2.85 -1.17
CA SER A 181 8.07 -4.15 -0.56
C SER A 181 8.54 -5.28 -1.49
N GLU A 182 9.40 -6.16 -0.99
CA GLU A 182 9.83 -7.37 -1.71
C GLU A 182 8.83 -8.54 -1.53
N ASP A 183 7.95 -8.46 -0.52
CA ASP A 183 6.74 -9.27 -0.39
C ASP A 183 5.53 -8.57 -1.05
N TYR A 184 4.68 -9.35 -1.75
CA TYR A 184 3.47 -8.83 -2.41
C TYR A 184 2.20 -9.44 -1.83
N ASN A 185 1.42 -8.63 -1.11
CA ASN A 185 0.16 -9.04 -0.47
C ASN A 185 -0.68 -7.81 -0.11
N LEU A 186 -1.85 -8.01 0.50
CA LEU A 186 -2.79 -6.91 0.83
C LEU A 186 -2.20 -5.82 1.74
N PHE A 187 -1.14 -6.10 2.52
CA PHE A 187 -0.45 -5.08 3.31
C PHE A 187 0.44 -4.16 2.44
N THR A 188 0.86 -4.61 1.25
CA THR A 188 1.57 -3.77 0.26
C THR A 188 0.71 -2.57 -0.16
N ALA A 189 -0.61 -2.75 -0.27
CA ALA A 189 -1.58 -1.67 -0.52
C ALA A 189 -1.53 -0.57 0.55
N LEU A 190 -1.25 -0.93 1.81
CA LEU A 190 -1.20 -0.01 2.95
C LEU A 190 0.15 0.70 3.09
N ARG A 191 1.19 0.26 2.36
CA ARG A 191 2.55 0.83 2.38
C ARG A 191 2.62 2.12 1.56
N GLN A 192 1.90 3.15 1.97
CA GLN A 192 1.82 4.42 1.24
C GLN A 192 2.92 5.41 1.65
N SER A 193 3.32 6.30 0.73
CA SER A 193 4.17 7.44 1.08
C SER A 193 3.36 8.56 1.73
N VAL A 194 3.95 9.25 2.71
CA VAL A 194 3.36 10.47 3.28
C VAL A 194 3.26 11.61 2.26
N LEU A 195 4.09 11.58 1.20
CA LEU A 195 4.16 12.64 0.19
C LEU A 195 3.13 12.48 -0.92
N GLN A 196 2.69 11.25 -1.22
CA GLN A 196 1.82 10.94 -2.36
C GLN A 196 0.55 11.80 -2.40
N LYS A 197 -0.10 11.97 -1.23
CA LYS A 197 -1.34 12.76 -1.04
C LYS A 197 -1.18 14.26 -1.32
N TYR A 198 0.05 14.77 -1.38
CA TYR A 198 0.37 16.16 -1.70
C TYR A 198 0.79 16.33 -3.17
N MET A 199 0.88 15.23 -3.93
CA MET A 199 1.38 15.18 -5.30
C MET A 199 0.30 14.79 -6.33
N SER A 200 -0.81 14.15 -5.90
CA SER A 200 -1.90 13.69 -6.77
C SER A 200 -2.93 14.76 -7.17
N TRP A 201 -3.14 15.77 -6.33
CA TRP A 201 -4.31 16.66 -6.42
C TRP A 201 -4.51 17.38 -7.76
N ILE A 202 -3.42 17.76 -8.44
CA ILE A 202 -3.45 18.53 -9.69
C ILE A 202 -4.19 17.76 -10.80
N PHE A 203 -4.05 16.44 -10.83
CA PHE A 203 -4.62 15.58 -11.87
C PHE A 203 -6.15 15.52 -11.83
N TYR A 204 -6.77 15.87 -10.70
CA TYR A 204 -8.23 15.88 -10.52
C TYR A 204 -8.87 17.26 -10.66
N LEU A 205 -8.09 18.36 -10.59
CA LEU A 205 -8.61 19.73 -10.67
C LEU A 205 -9.48 20.03 -11.91
N PRO A 206 -9.20 19.52 -13.12
CA PRO A 206 -10.06 19.78 -14.28
C PRO A 206 -11.51 19.31 -14.08
N MET A 207 -11.74 18.28 -13.25
CA MET A 207 -13.08 17.80 -12.93
C MET A 207 -13.86 18.80 -12.05
N ALA A 208 -13.17 19.60 -11.22
CA ALA A 208 -13.78 20.62 -10.37
C ALA A 208 -14.40 21.79 -11.17
N LEU A 209 -14.32 21.78 -12.51
CA LEU A 209 -15.04 22.70 -13.38
C LEU A 209 -16.48 22.24 -13.68
N PHE A 210 -16.81 20.96 -13.43
CA PHE A 210 -18.06 20.31 -13.88
C PHE A 210 -18.70 19.35 -12.86
N ILE A 211 -17.89 18.68 -12.02
CA ILE A 211 -18.30 17.59 -11.12
C ILE A 211 -18.39 18.05 -9.66
N PRO A 212 -19.54 17.89 -8.98
CA PRO A 212 -19.69 18.28 -7.58
C PRO A 212 -18.72 17.55 -6.63
N PRO A 213 -18.14 18.23 -5.61
CA PRO A 213 -17.11 17.66 -4.74
C PRO A 213 -17.53 16.39 -3.99
N SER A 214 -18.83 16.22 -3.70
CA SER A 214 -19.37 15.01 -3.09
C SER A 214 -19.29 13.78 -4.02
N VAL A 215 -19.57 13.93 -5.32
CA VAL A 215 -19.51 12.82 -6.30
C VAL A 215 -18.05 12.42 -6.49
N TYR A 216 -17.18 13.43 -6.61
CA TYR A 216 -15.73 13.25 -6.69
C TYR A 216 -15.17 12.48 -5.49
N ALA A 217 -15.49 12.91 -4.26
CA ALA A 217 -14.99 12.27 -3.04
C ALA A 217 -15.40 10.79 -2.92
N VAL A 218 -16.62 10.43 -3.35
CA VAL A 218 -17.08 9.03 -3.37
C VAL A 218 -16.28 8.19 -4.37
N HIS A 219 -16.05 8.69 -5.59
CA HIS A 219 -15.32 7.93 -6.62
C HIS A 219 -13.82 7.84 -6.34
N LEU A 220 -13.21 8.88 -5.74
CA LEU A 220 -11.84 8.83 -5.23
C LEU A 220 -11.68 7.70 -4.20
N GLN A 221 -12.63 7.60 -3.25
CA GLN A 221 -12.62 6.54 -2.24
C GLN A 221 -12.93 5.15 -2.83
N PHE A 222 -13.80 5.07 -3.84
CA PHE A 222 -14.08 3.83 -4.58
C PHE A 222 -12.84 3.32 -5.32
N ASN A 223 -12.14 4.20 -6.05
CA ASN A 223 -10.92 3.87 -6.78
C ASN A 223 -9.82 3.38 -5.81
N LEU A 224 -9.65 4.04 -4.67
CA LEU A 224 -8.72 3.60 -3.60
C LEU A 224 -9.10 2.22 -3.01
N LEU A 225 -10.40 1.98 -2.77
CA LEU A 225 -10.90 0.68 -2.28
C LEU A 225 -10.72 -0.44 -3.30
N TYR A 226 -10.93 -0.15 -4.59
CA TYR A 226 -10.71 -1.10 -5.67
C TYR A 226 -9.24 -1.53 -5.75
N GLN A 227 -8.31 -0.58 -5.65
CA GLN A 227 -6.89 -0.90 -5.69
C GLN A 227 -6.41 -1.75 -4.52
N PHE A 228 -7.12 -1.79 -3.38
CA PHE A 228 -6.71 -2.62 -2.25
C PHE A 228 -6.67 -4.12 -2.58
N TRP A 229 -7.76 -4.67 -3.15
CA TRP A 229 -7.91 -6.13 -3.28
C TRP A 229 -7.02 -6.75 -4.37
N ILE A 230 -6.58 -5.97 -5.36
CA ILE A 230 -5.71 -6.45 -6.44
C ILE A 230 -4.27 -6.74 -5.98
N HIS A 231 -3.88 -6.34 -4.76
CA HIS A 231 -2.58 -6.66 -4.17
C HIS A 231 -2.50 -8.11 -3.65
N THR A 232 -2.47 -9.08 -4.56
CA THR A 232 -2.41 -10.50 -4.18
C THR A 232 -1.73 -11.39 -5.22
N GLU A 233 -1.00 -12.39 -4.75
CA GLU A 233 -0.48 -13.50 -5.56
C GLU A 233 -1.46 -14.69 -5.64
N VAL A 234 -2.54 -14.69 -4.85
CA VAL A 234 -3.47 -15.82 -4.74
C VAL A 234 -4.36 -15.98 -5.98
N ILE A 235 -4.66 -14.87 -6.67
CA ILE A 235 -5.53 -14.84 -7.85
C ILE A 235 -4.63 -14.75 -9.08
N ASN A 236 -4.52 -15.85 -9.83
CA ASN A 236 -3.64 -15.93 -11.00
C ASN A 236 -4.12 -15.00 -12.13
N ASN A 237 -5.33 -15.17 -12.65
CA ASN A 237 -5.90 -14.27 -13.66
C ASN A 237 -7.44 -14.26 -13.57
N LEU A 238 -8.08 -13.29 -14.22
CA LEU A 238 -9.54 -13.15 -14.30
C LEU A 238 -10.10 -13.31 -15.74
N GLY A 239 -9.32 -13.93 -16.63
CA GLY A 239 -9.73 -14.23 -18.00
C GLY A 239 -10.26 -12.99 -18.75
N PRO A 240 -11.43 -13.03 -19.40
CA PRO A 240 -11.94 -11.91 -20.21
C PRO A 240 -12.12 -10.58 -19.46
N LEU A 241 -12.22 -10.57 -18.12
CA LEU A 241 -12.30 -9.32 -17.35
C LEU A 241 -11.01 -8.49 -17.47
N GLU A 242 -9.88 -9.14 -17.76
CA GLU A 242 -8.57 -8.51 -17.95
C GLU A 242 -8.49 -7.64 -19.22
N PHE A 243 -9.48 -7.68 -20.12
CA PHE A 243 -9.55 -6.69 -21.19
C PHE A 243 -9.94 -5.28 -20.70
N PHE A 244 -10.67 -5.19 -19.58
CA PHE A 244 -11.29 -3.94 -19.11
C PHE A 244 -10.81 -3.51 -17.72
N LEU A 245 -10.67 -4.44 -16.79
CA LEU A 245 -10.34 -4.19 -15.39
C LEU A 245 -8.83 -4.25 -15.14
N ASN A 246 -8.33 -3.43 -14.21
CA ASN A 246 -7.05 -3.71 -13.56
C ASN A 246 -7.26 -4.91 -12.61
N THR A 247 -6.36 -5.88 -12.62
CA THR A 247 -6.54 -7.18 -11.97
C THR A 247 -5.26 -7.57 -11.23
N PRO A 248 -5.29 -8.60 -10.37
CA PRO A 248 -4.10 -9.02 -9.63
C PRO A 248 -2.89 -9.37 -10.52
N SER A 249 -3.10 -9.92 -11.72
CA SER A 249 -2.03 -10.19 -12.70
C SER A 249 -1.38 -8.91 -13.24
N HIS A 250 -2.21 -7.95 -13.68
CA HIS A 250 -1.74 -6.65 -14.14
C HIS A 250 -1.00 -5.89 -13.03
N HIS A 251 -1.53 -5.93 -11.81
CA HIS A 251 -0.96 -5.22 -10.67
C HIS A 251 0.29 -5.90 -10.09
N ARG A 252 0.43 -7.22 -10.23
CA ARG A 252 1.72 -7.91 -10.01
C ARG A 252 2.78 -7.41 -10.98
N VAL A 253 2.48 -7.36 -12.29
CA VAL A 253 3.41 -6.79 -13.29
C VAL A 253 3.77 -5.36 -12.92
N HIS A 254 2.80 -4.53 -12.54
CA HIS A 254 3.05 -3.16 -12.12
C HIS A 254 4.01 -3.03 -10.92
N HIS A 255 3.88 -3.90 -9.92
CA HIS A 255 4.80 -3.98 -8.78
C HIS A 255 6.11 -4.75 -9.04
N GLY A 256 6.25 -5.34 -10.22
CA GLY A 256 7.41 -6.14 -10.60
C GLY A 256 8.62 -5.30 -10.97
N ARG A 257 9.80 -5.76 -10.58
CA ARG A 257 11.09 -5.16 -10.99
C ARG A 257 11.79 -5.90 -12.13
N ASN A 258 11.19 -6.98 -12.65
CA ASN A 258 11.69 -7.67 -13.84
C ASN A 258 11.77 -6.63 -15.00
N PRO A 259 12.75 -6.71 -15.92
CA PRO A 259 12.88 -5.72 -17.00
C PRO A 259 11.62 -5.53 -17.87
N TYR A 260 10.77 -6.56 -18.02
CA TYR A 260 9.51 -6.46 -18.77
C TYR A 260 8.37 -5.75 -18.01
N CYS A 261 8.49 -5.63 -16.69
CA CYS A 261 7.52 -5.02 -15.78
C CYS A 261 7.67 -3.49 -15.65
N ILE A 262 8.88 -2.98 -15.89
CA ILE A 262 9.18 -1.55 -15.72
C ILE A 262 8.32 -0.70 -16.67
N ASP A 263 7.73 0.35 -16.11
CA ASP A 263 6.84 1.29 -16.80
C ASP A 263 5.65 0.62 -17.51
N LYS A 264 4.90 -0.19 -16.73
CA LYS A 264 3.68 -0.88 -17.14
C LYS A 264 2.50 -0.71 -16.16
N ASN A 265 1.29 -0.85 -16.71
CA ASN A 265 0.02 -1.05 -16.00
C ASN A 265 -0.28 -0.01 -14.91
N TYR A 266 -0.43 1.26 -15.31
CA TYR A 266 -0.70 2.38 -14.39
C TYR A 266 -2.19 2.56 -14.03
N GLY A 267 -3.12 1.85 -14.66
CA GLY A 267 -4.56 1.97 -14.42
C GLY A 267 -4.96 1.67 -12.96
N GLY A 268 -5.91 2.42 -12.42
CA GLY A 268 -6.40 2.22 -11.04
C GLY A 268 -7.42 1.09 -10.97
N THR A 269 -8.61 1.34 -11.53
CA THR A 269 -9.71 0.39 -11.68
C THR A 269 -9.77 -0.19 -13.09
N LEU A 270 -9.50 0.59 -14.14
CA LEU A 270 -9.57 0.15 -15.52
C LEU A 270 -8.18 0.04 -16.16
N ILE A 271 -7.91 -1.10 -16.80
CA ILE A 271 -6.68 -1.30 -17.60
C ILE A 271 -6.79 -0.71 -19.01
N ILE A 272 -7.97 -0.21 -19.38
CA ILE A 272 -8.22 0.35 -20.73
C ILE A 272 -7.28 1.50 -21.06
N TRP A 273 -6.89 2.30 -20.07
CA TRP A 273 -5.97 3.44 -20.26
C TRP A 273 -4.58 2.96 -20.68
N ASP A 274 -4.06 1.89 -20.07
CA ASP A 274 -2.81 1.27 -20.47
C ASP A 274 -2.85 0.69 -21.88
N ARG A 275 -4.01 0.19 -22.32
CA ARG A 275 -4.21 -0.28 -23.70
C ARG A 275 -4.23 0.88 -24.69
N ILE A 276 -4.93 1.97 -24.35
CA ILE A 276 -5.05 3.18 -25.19
C ILE A 276 -3.70 3.91 -25.32
N PHE A 277 -2.94 4.02 -24.24
CA PHE A 277 -1.68 4.78 -24.18
C PHE A 277 -0.40 3.92 -24.33
N GLY A 278 -0.54 2.63 -24.66
CA GLY A 278 0.58 1.75 -24.97
C GLY A 278 1.45 1.33 -23.77
N THR A 279 0.93 1.44 -22.55
CA THR A 279 1.63 1.09 -21.30
C THR A 279 1.21 -0.28 -20.74
N PHE A 280 0.37 -1.04 -21.45
CA PHE A 280 -0.04 -2.39 -21.05
C PHE A 280 1.11 -3.41 -21.10
N GLY A 281 1.22 -4.22 -20.06
CA GLY A 281 2.08 -5.40 -19.99
C GLY A 281 1.34 -6.59 -19.38
N ALA A 282 1.24 -7.70 -20.12
CA ALA A 282 0.74 -8.97 -19.58
C ALA A 282 1.79 -9.65 -18.71
N GLU A 283 1.35 -10.36 -17.68
CA GLU A 283 2.21 -11.23 -16.86
C GLU A 283 2.70 -12.42 -17.71
N LYS A 284 3.99 -12.75 -17.61
CA LYS A 284 4.64 -13.79 -18.44
C LYS A 284 5.43 -14.77 -17.59
N ASP A 285 6.44 -14.22 -16.92
CA ASP A 285 7.37 -14.94 -16.06
C ASP A 285 7.08 -14.59 -14.59
N LYS A 286 7.58 -15.44 -13.67
CA LYS A 286 7.49 -15.20 -12.23
C LYS A 286 7.98 -13.78 -11.91
N VAL A 287 7.08 -12.97 -11.36
CA VAL A 287 7.38 -11.61 -10.93
C VAL A 287 8.24 -11.63 -9.66
N VAL A 288 9.21 -10.73 -9.61
CA VAL A 288 9.99 -10.39 -8.41
C VAL A 288 9.71 -8.94 -8.08
N TYR A 289 9.37 -8.65 -6.82
CA TYR A 289 8.94 -7.33 -6.36
C TYR A 289 10.07 -6.55 -5.70
N GLY A 290 9.76 -5.36 -5.19
CA GLY A 290 10.70 -4.43 -4.59
C GLY A 290 11.24 -3.41 -5.60
N LEU A 291 12.13 -2.54 -5.13
CA LEU A 291 12.83 -1.60 -6.01
C LEU A 291 13.88 -2.33 -6.87
N THR A 292 14.16 -1.79 -8.06
CA THR A 292 15.31 -2.20 -8.90
C THR A 292 16.65 -2.06 -8.14
N HIS A 293 16.74 -1.08 -7.23
CA HIS A 293 17.84 -0.93 -6.29
C HIS A 293 17.30 -0.98 -4.84
N PRO A 294 17.39 -2.13 -4.15
CA PRO A 294 16.85 -2.31 -2.80
C PRO A 294 17.46 -1.38 -1.74
N ILE A 295 16.60 -0.95 -0.80
CA ILE A 295 16.98 -0.09 0.33
C ILE A 295 17.44 -0.86 1.58
N ASN A 296 17.09 -2.16 1.67
CA ASN A 296 17.51 -3.12 2.70
C ASN A 296 17.44 -2.53 4.12
N THR A 297 16.22 -2.18 4.54
CA THR A 297 15.96 -1.49 5.82
C THR A 297 14.48 -1.53 6.18
N PHE A 298 14.18 -1.63 7.47
CA PHE A 298 12.86 -1.44 8.07
C PHE A 298 12.69 -0.03 8.69
N GLU A 299 13.70 0.82 8.61
CA GLU A 299 13.68 2.18 9.16
C GLU A 299 12.74 3.11 8.38
N LEU A 300 11.77 3.68 9.11
CA LEU A 300 10.64 4.45 8.56
C LEU A 300 11.08 5.66 7.71
N PHE A 301 11.99 6.50 8.22
CA PHE A 301 12.41 7.71 7.54
C PHE A 301 13.21 7.41 6.27
N LYS A 302 14.09 6.41 6.29
CA LYS A 302 14.84 5.96 5.12
C LYS A 302 13.90 5.38 4.06
N ILE A 303 12.91 4.56 4.43
CA ILE A 303 11.87 4.09 3.48
C ILE A 303 11.16 5.27 2.82
N GLN A 304 10.76 6.29 3.58
CA GLN A 304 9.99 7.44 3.07
C GLN A 304 10.84 8.46 2.28
N PHE A 305 12.09 8.73 2.67
CA PHE A 305 12.83 9.91 2.24
C PHE A 305 14.19 9.63 1.56
N HIS A 306 14.70 8.39 1.52
CA HIS A 306 16.01 8.13 0.90
C HIS A 306 16.09 8.58 -0.57
N HIS A 307 15.00 8.44 -1.33
CA HIS A 307 15.00 8.80 -2.75
C HIS A 307 15.04 10.32 -2.96
N LEU A 308 14.43 11.11 -2.06
CA LEU A 308 14.60 12.57 -2.04
C LEU A 308 16.05 12.95 -1.69
N ALA A 309 16.68 12.26 -0.74
CA ALA A 309 18.09 12.50 -0.40
C ALA A 309 19.04 12.15 -1.56
N TYR A 310 18.77 11.05 -2.27
CA TYR A 310 19.45 10.69 -3.53
C TYR A 310 19.27 11.78 -4.59
N MET A 311 18.02 12.18 -4.87
CA MET A 311 17.70 13.21 -5.85
C MET A 311 18.36 14.56 -5.52
N TRP A 312 18.37 14.96 -4.23
CA TRP A 312 19.05 16.18 -3.77
C TRP A 312 20.56 16.13 -4.00
N LYS A 313 21.21 15.01 -3.65
CA LYS A 313 22.64 14.80 -3.90
C LYS A 313 22.95 14.85 -5.40
N THR A 314 22.16 14.15 -6.21
CA THR A 314 22.31 14.10 -7.68
C THR A 314 22.06 15.47 -8.31
N PHE A 315 21.09 16.25 -7.84
CA PHE A 315 20.87 17.64 -8.24
C PHE A 315 22.06 18.55 -7.87
N GLY A 316 22.69 18.32 -6.72
CA GLY A 316 23.91 18.98 -6.30
C GLY A 316 25.07 18.77 -7.27
N THR A 317 25.37 17.50 -7.57
CA THR A 317 26.54 17.07 -8.37
C THR A 317 26.37 17.16 -9.89
N THR A 318 25.13 17.17 -10.41
CA THR A 318 24.87 17.19 -11.85
C THR A 318 25.28 18.53 -12.50
N PRO A 319 26.16 18.55 -13.51
CA PRO A 319 26.61 19.79 -14.14
C PRO A 319 25.56 20.39 -15.09
N GLY A 320 25.37 21.71 -15.01
CA GLY A 320 24.53 22.50 -15.91
C GLY A 320 23.05 22.60 -15.48
N PHE A 321 22.48 23.82 -15.55
CA PHE A 321 21.13 24.12 -15.04
C PHE A 321 20.01 23.25 -15.66
N ARG A 322 20.02 23.04 -16.99
CA ARG A 322 19.03 22.18 -17.67
C ARG A 322 19.11 20.72 -17.23
N ASN A 323 20.30 20.23 -16.90
CA ASN A 323 20.49 18.87 -16.38
C ASN A 323 20.02 18.79 -14.92
N LYS A 324 20.27 19.82 -14.10
CA LYS A 324 19.72 19.91 -12.74
C LYS A 324 18.19 19.87 -12.73
N LEU A 325 17.51 20.63 -13.61
CA LEU A 325 16.05 20.51 -13.78
C LEU A 325 15.62 19.11 -14.28
N SER A 326 16.42 18.49 -15.15
CA SER A 326 16.15 17.13 -15.62
C SER A 326 16.20 16.08 -14.50
N VAL A 327 17.03 16.25 -13.46
CA VAL A 327 17.04 15.38 -12.26
C VAL A 327 15.68 15.41 -11.53
N ILE A 328 14.92 16.50 -11.62
CA ILE A 328 13.61 16.63 -10.95
C ILE A 328 12.48 16.09 -11.85
N PHE A 329 12.50 16.45 -13.14
CA PHE A 329 11.36 16.31 -14.04
C PHE A 329 11.41 15.14 -15.04
N LYS A 330 12.54 14.42 -15.15
CA LYS A 330 12.65 13.19 -15.96
C LYS A 330 12.54 11.94 -15.07
N GLY A 331 12.57 10.74 -15.65
CA GLY A 331 12.39 9.50 -14.90
C GLY A 331 13.58 9.18 -13.97
N PRO A 332 13.41 8.27 -13.00
CA PRO A 332 14.44 7.94 -12.01
C PRO A 332 15.72 7.33 -12.61
N GLY A 333 15.64 6.69 -13.78
CA GLY A 333 16.81 6.21 -14.53
C GLY A 333 17.56 7.29 -15.34
N TRP A 334 17.09 8.54 -15.35
CA TRP A 334 17.70 9.59 -16.17
C TRP A 334 19.09 10.02 -15.66
N GLY A 335 20.01 10.26 -16.61
CA GLY A 335 21.27 10.96 -16.38
C GLY A 335 21.69 11.76 -17.62
N PRO A 336 22.72 12.63 -17.53
CA PRO A 336 23.24 13.37 -18.68
C PRO A 336 23.56 12.44 -19.86
N GLY A 337 22.99 12.75 -21.03
CA GLY A 337 23.12 11.91 -22.25
C GLY A 337 22.12 10.75 -22.37
N LYS A 338 21.40 10.36 -21.30
CA LYS A 338 20.41 9.27 -21.34
C LYS A 338 19.01 9.72 -21.82
N PRO A 339 18.20 8.82 -22.41
CA PRO A 339 16.78 9.06 -22.72
C PRO A 339 15.95 9.40 -21.48
N ARG A 340 14.74 9.95 -21.67
CA ARG A 340 13.93 10.54 -20.57
C ARG A 340 13.70 9.60 -19.37
N LEU A 341 13.57 8.30 -19.58
CA LEU A 341 13.31 7.32 -18.52
C LEU A 341 14.56 6.56 -18.05
N GLY A 342 15.72 6.85 -18.64
CA GLY A 342 16.94 6.05 -18.51
C GLY A 342 17.15 5.13 -19.71
N LEU A 343 18.05 4.15 -19.55
CA LEU A 343 18.30 3.09 -20.52
C LEU A 343 17.75 1.76 -19.96
N PRO A 344 17.05 0.93 -20.75
CA PRO A 344 16.62 -0.40 -20.29
C PRO A 344 17.78 -1.27 -19.79
N GLU A 345 18.97 -1.07 -20.35
CA GLU A 345 20.21 -1.77 -20.00
C GLU A 345 20.76 -1.37 -18.61
N ASP A 346 20.26 -0.29 -18.00
CA ASP A 346 20.56 0.07 -16.61
C ASP A 346 19.76 -0.75 -15.59
N ILE A 347 18.68 -1.42 -16.02
CA ILE A 347 17.78 -2.19 -15.14
C ILE A 347 18.48 -3.50 -14.78
N PRO A 348 18.70 -3.82 -13.48
CA PRO A 348 19.32 -5.08 -13.09
C PRO A 348 18.51 -6.29 -13.55
N GLU A 349 19.20 -7.29 -14.12
CA GLU A 349 18.57 -8.56 -14.47
C GLU A 349 18.01 -9.26 -13.23
N VAL A 350 16.86 -9.92 -13.41
CA VAL A 350 16.18 -10.70 -12.38
C VAL A 350 16.33 -12.19 -12.72
N THR A 351 16.95 -12.93 -11.80
CA THR A 351 17.33 -14.35 -11.99
C THR A 351 16.28 -15.34 -11.46
N GLY A 352 15.28 -14.86 -10.73
CA GLY A 352 14.29 -15.66 -10.00
C GLY A 352 14.81 -16.29 -8.70
N LYS A 353 16.09 -16.05 -8.35
CA LYS A 353 16.79 -16.55 -7.15
C LYS A 353 16.97 -15.48 -6.07
N GLU A 354 16.42 -14.29 -6.29
CA GLU A 354 16.43 -13.18 -5.34
C GLU A 354 15.76 -13.60 -4.03
N VAL A 355 16.42 -13.38 -2.91
CA VAL A 355 15.89 -13.66 -1.57
C VAL A 355 15.48 -12.33 -0.93
N PRO A 356 14.22 -12.17 -0.48
CA PRO A 356 13.78 -10.94 0.16
C PRO A 356 14.60 -10.55 1.38
N PHE A 357 14.86 -9.26 1.53
CA PHE A 357 15.59 -8.70 2.66
C PHE A 357 14.89 -9.05 3.99
N SER A 358 15.60 -9.81 4.83
CA SER A 358 15.10 -10.27 6.12
C SER A 358 16.22 -10.33 7.15
N THR A 359 15.85 -10.02 8.40
CA THR A 359 16.76 -9.91 9.53
C THR A 359 16.48 -11.01 10.54
N SER A 360 17.47 -11.84 10.86
CA SER A 360 17.33 -12.93 11.84
C SER A 360 17.27 -12.40 13.28
N LEU A 361 16.08 -12.03 13.73
CA LEU A 361 15.80 -11.56 15.09
C LEU A 361 15.50 -12.75 16.04
N PRO A 362 16.02 -12.74 17.28
CA PRO A 362 15.57 -13.65 18.32
C PRO A 362 14.06 -13.52 18.60
N THR A 363 13.38 -14.65 18.79
CA THR A 363 11.91 -14.72 18.98
C THR A 363 11.37 -13.76 20.05
N HIS A 364 12.12 -13.53 21.14
CA HIS A 364 11.71 -12.61 22.20
C HIS A 364 11.67 -11.14 21.74
N LEU A 365 12.54 -10.72 20.82
CA LEU A 365 12.50 -9.38 20.22
C LEU A 365 11.37 -9.26 19.18
N CYS A 366 11.05 -10.34 18.47
CA CYS A 366 9.86 -10.38 17.60
C CYS A 366 8.57 -10.22 18.43
N ILE A 367 8.43 -10.95 19.53
CA ILE A 367 7.30 -10.83 20.46
C ILE A 367 7.24 -9.42 21.05
N TYR A 368 8.37 -8.86 21.47
CA TYR A 368 8.47 -7.48 21.96
C TYR A 368 7.96 -6.45 20.93
N ALA A 369 8.44 -6.54 19.68
CA ALA A 369 8.02 -5.65 18.60
C ALA A 369 6.52 -5.76 18.31
N VAL A 370 5.97 -6.98 18.27
CA VAL A 370 4.53 -7.23 18.08
C VAL A 370 3.71 -6.63 19.23
N ILE A 371 4.11 -6.81 20.48
CA ILE A 371 3.42 -6.24 21.65
C ILE A 371 3.41 -4.70 21.56
N HIS A 372 4.56 -4.07 21.30
CA HIS A 372 4.62 -2.62 21.19
C HIS A 372 3.88 -2.08 19.95
N PHE A 373 3.85 -2.83 18.85
CA PHE A 373 3.04 -2.48 17.68
C PHE A 373 1.54 -2.53 18.00
N VAL A 374 1.05 -3.56 18.69
CA VAL A 374 -0.36 -3.67 19.12
C VAL A 374 -0.74 -2.55 20.10
N VAL A 375 0.13 -2.22 21.06
CA VAL A 375 -0.09 -1.09 21.97
C VAL A 375 -0.14 0.24 21.19
N MET A 376 0.79 0.46 20.26
CA MET A 376 0.81 1.64 19.38
C MET A 376 -0.46 1.74 18.52
N LEU A 377 -0.92 0.61 17.95
CA LEU A 377 -2.16 0.54 17.17
C LEU A 377 -3.39 0.91 18.02
N GLY A 378 -3.43 0.48 19.29
CA GLY A 378 -4.43 0.92 20.25
C GLY A 378 -4.44 2.44 20.46
N PHE A 379 -3.26 3.05 20.63
CA PHE A 379 -3.13 4.51 20.71
C PHE A 379 -3.51 5.24 19.43
N TYR A 380 -3.25 4.65 18.26
CA TYR A 380 -3.68 5.19 16.96
C TYR A 380 -5.21 5.19 16.83
N ILE A 381 -5.87 4.09 17.19
CA ILE A 381 -7.34 3.97 17.17
C ILE A 381 -7.96 4.97 18.16
N ASP A 382 -7.44 5.06 19.37
CA ASP A 382 -7.87 6.02 20.39
C ASP A 382 -7.71 7.47 19.93
N LEU A 383 -6.55 7.83 19.35
CA LEU A 383 -6.31 9.13 18.74
C LEU A 383 -7.32 9.43 17.62
N PHE A 384 -7.56 8.49 16.71
CA PHE A 384 -8.48 8.69 15.58
C PHE A 384 -9.92 8.92 16.05
N ALA A 385 -10.36 8.20 17.10
CA ALA A 385 -11.68 8.35 17.71
C ALA A 385 -11.84 9.65 18.53
N SER A 386 -10.77 10.14 19.16
CA SER A 386 -10.80 11.29 20.08
C SER A 386 -10.23 12.61 19.52
N GLN A 387 -9.68 12.63 18.30
CA GLN A 387 -9.00 13.80 17.72
C GLN A 387 -9.80 15.12 17.74
N SER A 388 -11.13 15.06 17.77
CA SER A 388 -12.01 16.24 17.83
C SER A 388 -12.17 16.84 19.23
N THR A 389 -11.85 16.08 20.29
CA THR A 389 -11.95 16.52 21.69
C THR A 389 -10.58 16.78 22.33
N LEU A 390 -9.50 16.26 21.75
CA LEU A 390 -8.13 16.47 22.19
C LEU A 390 -7.59 17.86 21.80
N SER A 391 -6.70 18.40 22.64
CA SER A 391 -5.93 19.59 22.27
C SER A 391 -4.97 19.31 21.11
N GLN A 392 -4.68 20.32 20.29
CA GLN A 392 -3.71 20.19 19.18
C GLN A 392 -2.33 19.72 19.68
N VAL A 393 -1.89 20.18 20.85
CA VAL A 393 -0.64 19.74 21.49
C VAL A 393 -0.70 18.24 21.81
N THR A 394 -1.81 17.76 22.38
CA THR A 394 -2.01 16.33 22.67
C THR A 394 -2.00 15.49 21.41
N VAL A 395 -2.64 15.95 20.32
CA VAL A 395 -2.63 15.28 19.01
C VAL A 395 -1.20 15.20 18.46
N LEU A 396 -0.46 16.31 18.45
CA LEU A 396 0.92 16.34 17.95
C LEU A 396 1.86 15.44 18.77
N LEU A 397 1.74 15.42 20.10
CA LEU A 397 2.52 14.54 20.97
C LEU A 397 2.19 13.05 20.74
N ARG A 398 0.91 12.70 20.56
CA ARG A 398 0.47 11.34 20.20
C ARG A 398 1.01 10.90 18.84
N VAL A 399 0.89 11.74 17.81
CA VAL A 399 1.43 11.47 16.46
C VAL A 399 2.96 11.32 16.51
N GLY A 400 3.66 12.23 17.19
CA GLY A 400 5.11 12.15 17.37
C GLY A 400 5.56 10.87 18.08
N TYR A 401 4.83 10.44 19.11
CA TYR A 401 5.12 9.19 19.81
C TYR A 401 4.83 7.92 18.96
N ILE A 402 3.79 7.95 18.12
CA ILE A 402 3.53 6.89 17.14
C ILE A 402 4.69 6.78 16.13
N ILE A 403 5.13 7.91 15.56
CA ILE A 403 6.26 7.96 14.62
C ILE A 403 7.55 7.47 15.30
N LEU A 404 7.83 7.91 16.52
CA LEU A 404 8.97 7.45 17.33
C LEU A 404 8.92 5.93 17.56
N THR A 405 7.74 5.37 17.83
CA THR A 405 7.57 3.94 18.06
C THR A 405 7.78 3.12 16.79
N LEU A 406 7.24 3.54 15.65
CA LEU A 406 7.48 2.89 14.35
C LEU A 406 8.95 2.96 13.95
N THR A 407 9.60 4.10 14.15
CA THR A 407 11.04 4.30 13.90
C THR A 407 11.89 3.37 14.76
N SER A 408 11.57 3.29 16.05
CA SER A 408 12.29 2.45 17.02
C SER A 408 12.15 0.96 16.73
N ILE A 409 10.94 0.49 16.38
CA ILE A 409 10.71 -0.88 15.90
C ILE A 409 11.50 -1.14 14.61
N GLY A 410 11.55 -0.19 13.66
CA GLY A 410 12.33 -0.32 12.43
C GLY A 410 13.83 -0.48 12.68
N LEU A 411 14.43 0.35 13.56
CA LEU A 411 15.84 0.22 13.96
C LEU A 411 16.12 -1.08 14.71
N LEU A 412 15.18 -1.51 15.56
CA LEU A 412 15.27 -2.80 16.27
C LEU A 412 15.26 -3.97 15.28
N MET A 413 14.39 -3.93 14.26
CA MET A 413 14.33 -4.96 13.22
C MET A 413 15.62 -5.00 12.40
N ASP A 414 16.14 -3.84 11.99
CA ASP A 414 17.44 -3.68 11.32
C ASP A 414 18.66 -4.03 12.21
N GLN A 415 18.45 -4.44 13.47
CA GLN A 415 19.50 -4.78 14.46
C GLN A 415 20.56 -3.68 14.62
N ARG A 416 20.10 -2.42 14.54
CA ARG A 416 20.95 -1.23 14.60
C ARG A 416 21.57 -1.05 16.00
N PRO A 417 22.85 -0.67 16.12
CA PRO A 417 23.46 -0.42 17.42
C PRO A 417 22.78 0.72 18.19
N GLU A 418 22.16 1.67 17.48
CA GLU A 418 21.41 2.78 18.08
C GLU A 418 20.06 2.35 18.69
N ALA A 419 19.56 1.16 18.37
CA ALA A 419 18.20 0.73 18.74
C ALA A 419 17.99 0.63 20.26
N ALA A 420 18.97 0.15 21.03
CA ALA A 420 18.83 0.02 22.50
C ALA A 420 18.77 1.39 23.21
N PHE A 421 19.46 2.40 22.66
CA PHE A 421 19.37 3.77 23.14
C PHE A 421 18.01 4.39 22.78
N LEU A 422 17.56 4.24 21.53
CA LEU A 422 16.28 4.80 21.10
C LEU A 422 15.09 4.14 21.82
N GLU A 423 15.12 2.83 22.05
CA GLU A 423 14.10 2.12 22.83
C GLU A 423 14.07 2.60 24.29
N SER A 424 15.23 2.76 24.94
CA SER A 424 15.31 3.35 26.29
C SER A 424 14.68 4.74 26.32
N ALA A 425 15.06 5.62 25.39
CA ALA A 425 14.55 6.98 25.28
C ALA A 425 13.03 7.02 24.99
N ARG A 426 12.55 6.16 24.07
CA ARG A 426 11.14 6.00 23.73
C ARG A 426 10.31 5.56 24.93
N CYS A 427 10.77 4.55 25.66
CA CYS A 427 10.04 4.07 26.83
C CYS A 427 10.03 5.11 27.97
N SER A 428 11.11 5.87 28.17
CA SER A 428 11.13 7.02 29.08
C SER A 428 10.17 8.13 28.64
N ALA A 429 10.15 8.46 27.36
CA ALA A 429 9.22 9.44 26.79
C ALA A 429 7.75 9.01 26.96
N PHE A 430 7.46 7.71 26.82
CA PHE A 430 6.12 7.17 27.09
C PHE A 430 5.69 7.46 28.53
N LEU A 431 6.48 7.07 29.53
CA LEU A 431 6.12 7.27 30.94
C LEU A 431 5.95 8.75 31.28
N LEU A 432 6.81 9.63 30.75
CA LEU A 432 6.69 11.08 30.93
C LEU A 432 5.37 11.61 30.34
N LEU A 433 5.09 11.31 29.07
CA LEU A 433 3.88 11.77 28.39
C LEU A 433 2.60 11.13 28.96
N HIS A 434 2.69 9.92 29.50
CA HIS A 434 1.58 9.24 30.17
C HIS A 434 1.24 9.92 31.51
N ARG A 435 2.25 10.20 32.35
CA ARG A 435 2.09 10.92 33.63
C ARG A 435 1.59 12.35 33.45
N LEU A 436 2.02 13.04 32.38
CA LEU A 436 1.52 14.36 31.99
C LEU A 436 0.11 14.32 31.34
N GLY A 437 -0.50 13.14 31.18
CA GLY A 437 -1.85 12.95 30.65
C GLY A 437 -1.96 12.90 29.12
N TYR A 438 -0.89 13.22 28.37
CA TYR A 438 -0.91 13.24 26.90
C TYR A 438 -1.09 11.84 26.27
N LEU A 439 -0.52 10.80 26.89
CA LEU A 439 -0.69 9.39 26.47
C LEU A 439 -1.57 8.58 27.43
N LYS A 440 -2.53 9.21 28.11
CA LYS A 440 -3.48 8.51 28.97
C LYS A 440 -4.56 7.79 28.14
N THR A 441 -4.85 6.54 28.51
CA THR A 441 -5.96 5.74 27.96
C THR A 441 -7.21 5.93 28.83
N TYR A 442 -8.40 5.85 28.21
CA TYR A 442 -9.67 5.88 28.95
C TYR A 442 -9.89 4.65 29.84
N ILE A 443 -9.24 3.51 29.54
CA ILE A 443 -9.38 2.27 30.31
C ILE A 443 -8.37 2.28 31.46
N ALA A 444 -8.82 2.64 32.66
CA ALA A 444 -7.97 2.88 33.83
C ALA A 444 -6.99 1.71 34.14
N PHE A 445 -7.44 0.46 34.04
CA PHE A 445 -6.59 -0.72 34.26
C PHE A 445 -5.43 -0.82 33.26
N LEU A 446 -5.64 -0.46 31.99
CA LEU A 446 -4.58 -0.45 30.98
C LEU A 446 -3.55 0.66 31.25
N SER A 447 -3.96 1.76 31.90
CA SER A 447 -3.04 2.83 32.33
C SER A 447 -1.92 2.27 33.21
N THR A 448 -2.28 1.58 34.30
CA THR A 448 -1.31 0.97 35.22
C THR A 448 -0.52 -0.15 34.55
N ALA A 449 -1.16 -0.98 33.72
CA ALA A 449 -0.48 -2.05 32.99
C ALA A 449 0.61 -1.50 32.03
N TYR A 450 0.34 -0.38 31.36
CA TYR A 450 1.33 0.29 30.52
C TYR A 450 2.47 0.92 31.34
N GLU A 451 2.20 1.56 32.48
CA GLU A 451 3.27 2.09 33.34
C GLU A 451 4.23 0.99 33.79
N VAL A 452 3.72 -0.17 34.20
CA VAL A 452 4.54 -1.34 34.57
C VAL A 452 5.32 -1.88 33.37
N LEU A 453 4.64 -2.13 32.23
CA LEU A 453 5.28 -2.62 31.02
C LEU A 453 6.46 -1.72 30.59
N PHE A 454 6.21 -0.42 30.43
CA PHE A 454 7.22 0.50 29.94
C PHE A 454 8.36 0.73 30.95
N SER A 455 8.09 0.64 32.27
CA SER A 455 9.15 0.67 33.29
C SER A 455 10.08 -0.55 33.19
N LEU A 456 9.53 -1.75 32.97
CA LEU A 456 10.31 -2.97 32.73
C LEU A 456 11.12 -2.88 31.42
N CYS A 457 10.55 -2.27 30.36
CA CYS A 457 11.26 -2.03 29.11
C CYS A 457 12.47 -1.11 29.28
N ILE A 458 12.36 -0.02 30.05
CA ILE A 458 13.49 0.88 30.35
C ILE A 458 14.61 0.11 31.06
N ALA A 459 14.28 -0.70 32.06
CA ALA A 459 15.27 -1.49 32.79
C ALA A 459 15.98 -2.49 31.86
N PHE A 460 15.23 -3.22 31.02
CA PHE A 460 15.79 -4.14 30.03
C PHE A 460 16.72 -3.42 29.05
N TRP A 461 16.26 -2.35 28.40
CA TRP A 461 17.04 -1.67 27.36
C TRP A 461 18.24 -0.92 27.91
N SER A 462 18.16 -0.38 29.13
CA SER A 462 19.32 0.21 29.83
C SER A 462 20.42 -0.84 30.05
N ILE A 463 20.06 -2.07 30.44
CA ILE A 463 21.01 -3.18 30.59
C ILE A 463 21.63 -3.57 29.24
N GLN A 464 20.84 -3.65 28.16
CA GLN A 464 21.37 -3.97 26.83
C GLN A 464 22.30 -2.87 26.30
N MET A 465 21.95 -1.60 26.50
CA MET A 465 22.78 -0.45 26.14
C MET A 465 24.13 -0.49 26.89
N MET A 466 24.13 -0.77 28.20
CA MET A 466 25.37 -0.94 28.97
C MET A 466 26.23 -2.10 28.43
N LYS A 467 25.63 -3.26 28.10
CA LYS A 467 26.35 -4.39 27.49
C LYS A 467 26.98 -4.03 26.14
N GLN A 468 26.26 -3.28 25.30
CA GLN A 468 26.78 -2.82 24.01
C GLN A 468 27.98 -1.88 24.19
N LEU A 469 27.89 -0.91 25.11
CA LEU A 469 28.98 0.04 25.42
C LEU A 469 30.24 -0.64 26.01
N ILE A 470 30.08 -1.69 26.81
CA ILE A 470 31.20 -2.49 27.31
C ILE A 470 31.83 -3.28 26.15
N THR A 471 31.02 -3.93 25.32
CA THR A 471 31.48 -4.77 24.21
C THR A 471 32.17 -3.96 23.10
N SER A 472 31.73 -2.73 22.83
CA SER A 472 32.37 -1.87 21.82
C SER A 472 33.75 -1.39 22.28
N LYS A 473 33.92 -1.02 23.56
CA LYS A 473 35.23 -0.66 24.13
C LYS A 473 36.24 -1.81 24.03
N VAL A 474 35.82 -3.05 24.26
CA VAL A 474 36.67 -4.24 24.16
C VAL A 474 37.09 -4.57 22.72
N LYS A 475 36.39 -4.06 21.69
CA LYS A 475 36.79 -4.22 20.27
C LYS A 475 37.74 -3.14 19.75
N HIS A 476 38.03 -2.11 20.55
CA HIS A 476 38.91 -0.99 20.21
C HIS A 476 40.19 -0.94 21.07
N HIS A 477 40.43 -1.99 21.86
CA HIS A 477 41.68 -2.32 22.53
C HIS A 477 42.18 -3.66 22.00
#